data_AF-A0A803MM66-F1
#
_entry.id   AF-A0A803MM66-F1
#
_cell.length_a   1.000
_cell.length_b   1.000
_cell.length_c   1.000
_cell.angle_alpha   90.00
_cell.angle_beta   90.00
_cell.angle_gamma   90.00
#
_symmetry.space_group_name_H-M   'P 1'
#
loop_
_entity.id
_entity.type
_entity.pdbx_description
1 polymer ?
#
loop_
_entity_poly.entity_id
_entity_poly.type
_entity_poly.pdbx_seq_one_letter_code
_entity_poly.pdbx_strand_id
1 'polypeptide(L)'
;MATSGSDPMFLKAVNCFGEVKDKYFIANLMKEVIHEVGRQNVVQVITDNAANCKGAGELIEMEFPHIYWTPCVVHTLNLALKNIFAAKNVSGNEVAYDACSWLANLLKLLRRGLQAMVISDDWSSYKEDEPGKAGKLKEVILLDMWWDTIDYVIDFTNPIYDMIRYCDTDKPCLHLVYEMWDSMIKKVKITIFKYEELPLTGTSKFFDVVYEILIARWTKSNTPLHCLAHSLNPSDEWLVKDSSRVAPHRDGEISRERMRCFRRLFPLADDLSKAMDEYALFSMKGGPFEDLTIMSKMATMEPKSWWANSGAETPLLQTLAFKLLGSPLPLLVVSGIGVHTTSFTHLEGTN
;
A
#
# COMPACT_ATOMS: atom_id res chain seq x y z
N MET A 1 -4.27 5.62 -15.46
CA MET A 1 -5.03 4.44 -15.95
C MET A 1 -6.47 4.60 -15.48
N ALA A 2 -7.41 3.78 -15.94
CA ALA A 2 -8.80 3.74 -15.47
C ALA A 2 -9.27 2.28 -15.37
N THR A 3 -10.47 2.03 -14.85
CA THR A 3 -11.05 0.68 -14.79
C THR A 3 -12.18 0.55 -15.79
N SER A 4 -12.15 -0.51 -16.60
CA SER A 4 -13.25 -0.88 -17.50
C SER A 4 -13.61 -2.34 -17.24
N GLY A 5 -14.87 -2.60 -16.85
CA GLY A 5 -15.31 -3.97 -16.55
C GLY A 5 -14.51 -4.60 -15.40
N SER A 6 -13.58 -5.50 -15.73
CA SER A 6 -12.74 -6.23 -14.79
C SER A 6 -11.29 -5.74 -14.69
N ASP A 7 -10.82 -4.94 -15.65
CA ASP A 7 -9.39 -4.76 -15.86
C ASP A 7 -8.95 -3.29 -15.91
N PRO A 8 -7.71 -3.00 -15.47
CA PRO A 8 -7.13 -1.69 -15.67
C PRO A 8 -6.89 -1.42 -17.16
N MET A 9 -7.18 -0.20 -17.55
CA MET A 9 -7.01 0.32 -18.90
C MET A 9 -6.09 1.53 -18.88
N PHE A 10 -5.09 1.51 -19.74
CA PHE A 10 -4.26 2.68 -19.98
C PHE A 10 -5.03 3.71 -20.82
N LEU A 11 -5.09 4.96 -20.33
CA LEU A 11 -5.80 6.05 -21.03
C LEU A 11 -4.86 6.93 -21.85
N LYS A 12 -3.85 7.52 -21.21
CA LYS A 12 -3.02 8.56 -21.80
C LYS A 12 -1.63 8.57 -21.16
N ALA A 13 -0.59 8.78 -21.98
CA ALA A 13 0.74 9.21 -21.55
C ALA A 13 1.01 10.59 -22.15
N VAL A 14 1.66 11.44 -21.36
CA VAL A 14 2.07 12.77 -21.80
C VAL A 14 3.57 12.88 -21.61
N ASN A 15 4.30 13.15 -22.70
CA ASN A 15 5.71 13.49 -22.58
C ASN A 15 5.84 14.89 -21.97
N CYS A 16 6.42 14.95 -20.78
CA CYS A 16 6.60 16.20 -20.03
C CYS A 16 8.08 16.64 -20.01
N PHE A 17 8.88 16.23 -21.01
CA PHE A 17 10.28 16.63 -21.13
C PHE A 17 10.38 18.13 -21.40
N GLY A 18 11.21 18.83 -20.63
CA GLY A 18 11.39 20.28 -20.73
C GLY A 18 10.35 21.13 -19.98
N GLU A 19 9.30 20.51 -19.43
CA GLU A 19 8.23 21.21 -18.72
C GLU A 19 8.50 21.35 -17.22
N VAL A 20 8.08 22.48 -16.64
CA VAL A 20 8.05 22.67 -15.18
C VAL A 20 6.81 21.97 -14.63
N LYS A 21 7.04 20.86 -13.92
CA LYS A 21 5.98 20.00 -13.38
C LYS A 21 5.45 20.51 -12.04
N ASP A 22 4.93 21.74 -12.04
CA ASP A 22 4.28 22.32 -10.86
C ASP A 22 2.88 21.72 -10.63
N LYS A 23 2.24 22.11 -9.52
CA LYS A 23 0.90 21.61 -9.18
C LYS A 23 -0.18 21.98 -10.20
N TYR A 24 -0.04 23.11 -10.90
CA TYR A 24 -1.03 23.58 -11.87
C TYR A 24 -0.93 22.76 -13.17
N PHE A 25 0.29 22.52 -13.64
CA PHE A 25 0.57 21.67 -14.77
C PHE A 25 -0.01 20.26 -14.56
N ILE A 26 0.31 19.65 -13.41
CA ILE A 26 -0.17 18.30 -13.07
C ILE A 26 -1.71 18.29 -12.96
N ALA A 27 -2.31 19.28 -12.31
CA ALA A 27 -3.77 19.37 -12.19
C ALA A 27 -4.46 19.52 -13.56
N ASN A 28 -3.92 20.34 -14.46
CA ASN A 28 -4.51 20.54 -15.79
C ASN A 28 -4.51 19.23 -16.60
N LEU A 29 -3.43 18.45 -16.56
CA LEU A 29 -3.40 17.13 -17.21
C LEU A 29 -4.45 16.18 -16.63
N MET A 30 -4.67 16.20 -15.31
CA MET A 30 -5.71 15.39 -14.67
C MET A 30 -7.11 15.85 -15.08
N LYS A 31 -7.35 17.17 -15.16
CA LYS A 31 -8.64 17.74 -15.58
C LYS A 31 -9.00 17.31 -16.99
N GLU A 32 -8.06 17.38 -17.93
CA GLU A 32 -8.29 16.90 -19.31
C GLU A 32 -8.83 15.47 -19.32
N VAL A 33 -8.18 14.57 -18.58
CA VAL A 33 -8.60 13.16 -18.49
C VAL A 33 -9.95 13.02 -17.78
N ILE A 34 -10.20 13.78 -16.72
CA ILE A 34 -11.50 13.77 -16.01
C ILE A 34 -12.63 14.24 -16.94
N HIS A 35 -12.39 15.25 -17.78
CA HIS A 35 -13.37 15.72 -18.75
C HIS A 35 -13.61 14.69 -19.86
N GLU A 36 -12.56 14.03 -20.35
CA GLU A 36 -12.65 12.98 -21.38
C GLU A 36 -13.43 11.75 -20.88
N VAL A 37 -13.13 11.28 -19.66
CA VAL A 37 -13.82 10.14 -19.02
C VAL A 37 -15.24 10.52 -18.55
N GLY A 38 -15.46 11.81 -18.29
CA GLY A 38 -16.66 12.35 -17.65
C GLY A 38 -16.55 12.32 -16.14
N ARG A 39 -16.65 13.48 -15.49
CA ARG A 39 -16.45 13.66 -14.04
C ARG A 39 -17.28 12.72 -13.17
N GLN A 40 -18.48 12.34 -13.59
CA GLN A 40 -19.38 11.43 -12.87
C GLN A 40 -18.87 9.97 -12.81
N ASN A 41 -17.97 9.61 -13.72
CA ASN A 41 -17.36 8.29 -13.82
C ASN A 41 -16.05 8.19 -13.01
N VAL A 42 -15.55 9.32 -12.48
CA VAL A 42 -14.34 9.37 -11.67
C VAL A 42 -14.71 9.52 -10.20
N VAL A 43 -14.20 8.62 -9.36
CA VAL A 43 -14.37 8.68 -7.89
C VAL A 43 -13.11 9.13 -7.19
N GLN A 44 -11.94 8.84 -7.77
CA GLN A 44 -10.66 9.04 -7.13
C GLN A 44 -9.59 9.34 -8.17
N VAL A 45 -8.66 10.23 -7.80
CA VAL A 45 -7.36 10.40 -8.43
C VAL A 45 -6.29 9.99 -7.43
N ILE A 46 -5.36 9.15 -7.88
CA ILE A 46 -4.27 8.65 -7.04
C ILE A 46 -2.98 9.31 -7.51
N THR A 47 -2.08 9.73 -6.64
CA THR A 47 -0.75 10.24 -7.04
C THR A 47 0.31 9.85 -6.02
N ASP A 48 1.58 10.10 -6.31
CA ASP A 48 2.60 10.08 -5.25
C ASP A 48 2.37 11.18 -4.20
N ASN A 49 3.22 11.18 -3.17
CA ASN A 49 3.12 12.08 -2.02
C ASN A 49 3.96 13.36 -2.19
N ALA A 50 4.48 13.63 -3.39
CA ALA A 50 5.25 14.83 -3.65
C ALA A 50 4.39 16.09 -3.46
N ALA A 51 5.01 17.19 -3.05
CA ALA A 51 4.29 18.43 -2.76
C ALA A 51 3.46 18.94 -3.95
N ASN A 52 3.99 18.83 -5.17
CA ASN A 52 3.28 19.24 -6.39
C ASN A 52 2.09 18.32 -6.69
N CYS A 53 2.23 17.01 -6.48
CA CYS A 53 1.16 16.03 -6.68
C CYS A 53 0.04 16.21 -5.64
N LYS A 54 0.39 16.44 -4.37
CA LYS A 54 -0.58 16.79 -3.33
C LYS A 54 -1.31 18.08 -3.67
N GLY A 55 -0.57 19.14 -4.04
CA GLY A 55 -1.17 20.41 -4.44
C GLY A 55 -2.08 20.29 -5.67
N ALA A 56 -1.74 19.41 -6.62
CA ALA A 56 -2.59 19.13 -7.77
C ALA A 56 -3.87 18.39 -7.34
N GLY A 57 -3.74 17.39 -6.46
CA GLY A 57 -4.87 16.70 -5.85
C GLY A 57 -5.87 17.64 -5.16
N GLU A 58 -5.36 18.57 -4.35
CA GLU A 58 -6.19 19.59 -3.69
C GLU A 58 -6.94 20.48 -4.69
N LEU A 59 -6.31 20.84 -5.82
CA LEU A 59 -6.97 21.60 -6.89
C LEU A 59 -8.09 20.77 -7.55
N ILE A 60 -7.89 19.46 -7.73
CA ILE A 60 -8.90 18.56 -8.29
C ILE A 60 -10.09 18.41 -7.33
N GLU A 61 -9.84 18.23 -6.03
CA GLU A 61 -10.91 18.13 -5.04
C GLU A 61 -11.72 19.43 -4.92
N MET A 62 -11.08 20.58 -5.11
CA MET A 62 -11.75 21.89 -5.09
C MET A 62 -12.68 22.06 -6.31
N GLU A 63 -12.24 21.64 -7.49
CA GLU A 63 -13.03 21.77 -8.73
C GLU A 63 -14.09 20.69 -8.87
N PHE A 64 -13.80 19.48 -8.41
CA PHE A 64 -14.71 18.34 -8.44
C PHE A 64 -14.91 17.80 -7.01
N PRO A 65 -15.82 18.40 -6.22
CA PRO A 65 -16.00 18.05 -4.82
C PRO A 65 -16.37 16.60 -4.54
N HIS A 66 -16.81 15.82 -5.52
CA HIS A 66 -17.12 14.39 -5.35
C HIS A 66 -15.92 13.46 -5.63
N ILE A 67 -14.85 13.96 -6.26
CA ILE A 67 -13.63 13.18 -6.57
C ILE A 67 -12.66 13.29 -5.40
N TYR A 68 -12.15 12.15 -4.93
CA TYR A 68 -11.13 12.09 -3.89
C TYR A 68 -9.73 12.17 -4.48
N TRP A 69 -8.85 12.96 -3.86
CA TRP A 69 -7.42 12.72 -4.02
C TRP A 69 -6.97 11.66 -3.02
N THR A 70 -6.08 10.76 -3.44
CA THR A 70 -5.51 9.76 -2.54
C THR A 70 -4.03 9.53 -2.82
N PRO A 71 -3.18 9.60 -1.79
CA PRO A 71 -1.77 9.25 -1.93
C PRO A 71 -1.58 7.76 -2.23
N CYS A 72 -0.59 7.46 -3.05
CA CYS A 72 -0.25 6.10 -3.44
C CYS A 72 0.26 5.29 -2.23
N VAL A 73 -0.38 4.15 -1.97
CA VAL A 73 -0.01 3.22 -0.89
C VAL A 73 1.42 2.70 -1.07
N VAL A 74 1.79 2.29 -2.29
CA VAL A 74 3.14 1.81 -2.63
C VAL A 74 4.19 2.87 -2.33
N HIS A 75 3.97 4.11 -2.77
CA HIS A 75 4.89 5.20 -2.49
C HIS A 75 4.95 5.50 -0.98
N THR A 76 3.82 5.44 -0.28
CA THR A 76 3.74 5.64 1.17
C THR A 76 4.55 4.60 1.94
N LEU A 77 4.44 3.31 1.59
CA LEU A 77 5.21 2.23 2.20
C LEU A 77 6.70 2.32 1.86
N ASN A 78 7.06 2.69 0.63
CA ASN A 78 8.45 2.97 0.26
C ASN A 78 9.05 4.12 1.09
N LEU A 79 8.28 5.18 1.34
CA LEU A 79 8.69 6.26 2.24
C LEU A 79 8.75 5.81 3.71
N ALA A 80 7.93 4.84 4.13
CA ALA A 80 8.01 4.24 5.46
C ALA A 80 9.31 3.47 5.63
N LEU A 81 9.66 2.59 4.67
CA LEU A 81 10.93 1.88 4.66
C LEU A 81 12.12 2.85 4.65
N LYS A 82 12.10 3.86 3.77
CA LYS A 82 13.12 4.90 3.76
C LYS A 82 13.25 5.59 5.10
N ASN A 83 12.15 5.90 5.80
CA ASN A 83 12.19 6.51 7.13
C ASN A 83 12.72 5.57 8.21
N ILE A 84 12.34 4.29 8.18
CA ILE A 84 12.83 3.28 9.12
C ILE A 84 14.36 3.16 9.00
N PHE A 85 14.86 3.13 7.76
CA PHE A 85 16.29 3.14 7.46
C PHE A 85 16.92 4.54 7.50
N ALA A 86 16.13 5.61 7.70
CA ALA A 86 16.62 6.98 7.83
C ALA A 86 16.60 7.51 9.27
N ALA A 87 16.08 6.73 10.21
CA ALA A 87 15.99 7.07 11.62
C ALA A 87 17.39 7.02 12.27
N LYS A 88 18.24 7.99 11.93
CA LYS A 88 19.42 8.34 12.72
C LYS A 88 18.94 8.65 14.14
N ASN A 89 19.61 8.08 15.16
CA ASN A 89 19.54 8.40 16.59
C ASN A 89 18.83 7.42 17.53
N VAL A 90 19.17 6.13 17.46
CA VAL A 90 19.29 5.32 18.69
C VAL A 90 20.68 4.71 18.68
N SER A 91 21.48 4.99 19.71
CA SER A 91 22.85 4.49 19.88
C SER A 91 22.87 2.96 19.77
N GLY A 92 23.30 2.43 18.61
CA GLY A 92 23.34 0.99 18.34
C GLY A 92 23.16 0.59 16.86
N ASN A 93 22.71 1.49 15.99
CA ASN A 93 22.30 1.12 14.62
C ASN A 93 23.20 1.62 13.47
N GLU A 94 24.44 2.04 13.73
CA GLU A 94 25.37 2.48 12.64
C GLU A 94 25.62 1.40 11.58
N VAL A 95 25.67 0.12 11.99
CA VAL A 95 26.03 -1.00 11.10
C VAL A 95 24.87 -1.42 10.19
N ALA A 96 23.62 -1.32 10.65
CA ALA A 96 22.44 -1.65 9.86
C ALA A 96 22.17 -0.61 8.75
N TYR A 97 22.64 0.62 8.96
CA TYR A 97 22.30 1.78 8.15
C TYR A 97 23.11 1.89 6.85
N ASP A 98 24.40 1.54 6.87
CA ASP A 98 25.25 1.55 5.66
C ASP A 98 25.02 0.32 4.76
N ALA A 99 24.43 -0.75 5.28
CA ALA A 99 24.11 -1.97 4.53
C ALA A 99 22.68 -1.99 3.93
N CYS A 100 21.77 -1.15 4.45
CA CYS A 100 20.36 -1.19 4.07
C CYS A 100 19.99 -0.09 3.07
N SER A 101 20.41 -0.30 1.83
CA SER A 101 19.52 0.00 0.72
C SER A 101 19.75 -1.07 -0.35
N TRP A 102 18.67 -1.73 -0.78
CA TRP A 102 18.55 -2.68 -1.90
C TRP A 102 19.36 -4.00 -1.90
N LEU A 103 20.43 -4.16 -1.10
CA LEU A 103 21.34 -5.32 -1.24
C LEU A 103 21.08 -6.51 -0.30
N ALA A 104 20.28 -6.43 0.77
CA ALA A 104 20.18 -7.52 1.77
C ALA A 104 19.77 -8.89 1.20
N ASN A 105 18.70 -8.93 0.38
CA ASN A 105 18.26 -10.18 -0.28
C ASN A 105 19.30 -10.69 -1.30
N LEU A 106 19.94 -9.78 -2.03
CA LEU A 106 21.00 -10.10 -2.98
C LEU A 106 22.27 -10.60 -2.25
N LEU A 107 22.65 -9.98 -1.14
CA LEU A 107 23.76 -10.35 -0.28
C LEU A 107 23.54 -11.73 0.34
N LYS A 108 22.31 -12.07 0.74
CA LYS A 108 21.99 -13.41 1.25
C LYS A 108 22.12 -14.49 0.16
N LEU A 109 21.62 -14.22 -1.05
CA LEU A 109 21.81 -15.12 -2.20
C LEU A 109 23.30 -15.29 -2.53
N LEU A 110 24.07 -14.20 -2.39
CA LEU A 110 25.50 -14.19 -2.62
C LEU A 110 26.32 -14.60 -1.40
N ARG A 111 25.73 -14.92 -0.23
CA ARG A 111 26.46 -15.17 1.03
C ARG A 111 27.59 -16.18 0.84
N ARG A 112 27.26 -17.34 0.26
CA ARG A 112 28.25 -18.40 -0.02
C ARG A 112 29.31 -17.95 -1.02
N GLY A 113 28.92 -17.19 -2.04
CA GLY A 113 29.84 -16.63 -3.04
C GLY A 113 30.78 -15.57 -2.46
N LEU A 114 30.25 -14.68 -1.60
CA LEU A 114 31.00 -13.65 -0.90
C LEU A 114 31.98 -14.25 0.11
N GLN A 115 31.53 -15.25 0.89
CA GLN A 115 32.40 -15.99 1.81
C GLN A 115 33.52 -16.73 1.05
N ALA A 116 33.19 -17.41 -0.04
CA ALA A 116 34.18 -18.07 -0.90
C ALA A 116 35.18 -17.06 -1.50
N MET A 117 34.69 -15.91 -1.96
CA MET A 117 35.50 -14.83 -2.52
C MET A 117 36.51 -14.28 -1.50
N VAL A 118 36.08 -13.95 -0.26
CA VAL A 118 36.99 -13.37 0.74
C VAL A 118 37.98 -14.39 1.34
N ILE A 119 37.71 -15.69 1.20
CA ILE A 119 38.60 -16.78 1.62
C ILE A 119 39.59 -17.15 0.50
N SER A 120 39.28 -16.87 -0.77
CA SER A 120 40.13 -17.21 -1.91
C SER A 120 41.54 -16.61 -1.84
N ASP A 121 42.51 -17.33 -2.40
CA ASP A 121 43.90 -16.84 -2.51
C ASP A 121 43.97 -15.56 -3.36
N ASP A 122 43.08 -15.46 -4.35
CA ASP A 122 42.93 -14.29 -5.24
C ASP A 122 42.45 -13.04 -4.50
N TRP A 123 41.84 -13.14 -3.31
CA TRP A 123 41.44 -11.98 -2.49
C TRP A 123 42.62 -11.07 -2.13
N SER A 124 43.83 -11.64 -2.06
CA SER A 124 45.05 -10.88 -1.81
C SER A 124 45.36 -9.85 -2.90
N SER A 125 44.95 -10.10 -4.15
CA SER A 125 45.12 -9.17 -5.27
C SER A 125 44.21 -7.93 -5.19
N TYR A 126 43.04 -8.05 -4.54
CA TYR A 126 42.11 -6.93 -4.34
C TYR A 126 42.51 -5.99 -3.20
N LYS A 127 43.56 -6.31 -2.44
CA LYS A 127 44.06 -5.49 -1.31
C LYS A 127 44.97 -4.34 -1.74
N GLU A 128 45.38 -4.28 -3.01
CA GLU A 128 46.39 -3.32 -3.47
C GLU A 128 45.92 -1.85 -3.38
N ASP A 129 44.61 -1.59 -3.50
CA ASP A 129 44.06 -0.22 -3.47
C ASP A 129 43.73 0.30 -2.05
N GLU A 130 43.12 -0.51 -1.17
CA GLU A 130 42.74 -0.12 0.20
C GLU A 130 42.77 -1.31 1.20
N PRO A 131 43.96 -1.74 1.65
CA PRO A 131 44.13 -2.98 2.41
C PRO A 131 43.42 -2.99 3.76
N GLY A 132 43.27 -1.81 4.40
CA GLY A 132 42.56 -1.67 5.68
C GLY A 132 41.04 -1.87 5.59
N LYS A 133 40.41 -1.48 4.47
CA LYS A 133 38.97 -1.71 4.26
C LYS A 133 38.70 -3.15 3.84
N ALA A 134 39.55 -3.72 2.98
CA ALA A 134 39.45 -5.11 2.56
C ALA A 134 39.59 -6.10 3.74
N GLY A 135 40.45 -5.80 4.72
CA GLY A 135 40.57 -6.57 5.96
C GLY A 135 39.28 -6.57 6.79
N LYS A 136 38.74 -5.37 7.07
CA LYS A 136 37.47 -5.22 7.80
C LYS A 136 36.30 -5.88 7.08
N LEU A 137 36.22 -5.75 5.76
CA LEU A 137 35.16 -6.35 4.96
C LEU A 137 35.19 -7.89 5.04
N LYS A 138 36.39 -8.49 5.01
CA LYS A 138 36.57 -9.92 5.21
C LYS A 138 36.10 -10.37 6.59
N GLU A 139 36.45 -9.62 7.65
CA GLU A 139 35.99 -9.92 9.02
C GLU A 139 34.46 -9.87 9.12
N VAL A 140 33.82 -8.85 8.54
CA VAL A 140 32.36 -8.68 8.56
C VAL A 140 31.65 -9.80 7.78
N ILE A 141 32.10 -10.11 6.56
CA ILE A 141 31.48 -11.14 5.70
C ILE A 141 31.59 -12.55 6.31
N LEU A 142 32.64 -12.82 7.09
CA LEU A 142 32.83 -14.10 7.75
C LEU A 142 32.12 -14.19 9.11
N LEU A 143 31.59 -13.09 9.64
CA LEU A 143 30.94 -13.08 10.94
C LEU A 143 29.48 -13.54 10.84
N ASP A 144 29.16 -14.71 11.39
CA ASP A 144 27.79 -15.26 11.33
C ASP A 144 26.77 -14.36 12.04
N MET A 145 27.12 -13.74 13.17
CA MET A 145 26.24 -12.79 13.86
C MET A 145 25.85 -11.58 13.00
N TRP A 146 26.71 -11.17 12.07
CA TRP A 146 26.37 -10.11 11.12
C TRP A 146 25.29 -10.58 10.15
N TRP A 147 25.37 -11.82 9.66
CA TRP A 147 24.32 -12.40 8.82
C TRP A 147 23.00 -12.61 9.57
N ASP A 148 23.04 -12.96 10.86
CA ASP A 148 21.83 -13.04 11.69
C ASP A 148 21.16 -11.66 11.82
N THR A 149 21.94 -10.59 11.84
CA THR A 149 21.44 -9.21 11.80
C THR A 149 20.77 -8.89 10.46
N ILE A 150 21.35 -9.35 9.35
CA ILE A 150 20.75 -9.19 8.01
C ILE A 150 19.43 -9.97 7.91
N ASP A 151 19.40 -11.20 8.42
CA ASP A 151 18.19 -12.04 8.44
C ASP A 151 17.08 -11.37 9.25
N TYR A 152 17.41 -10.83 10.43
CA TYR A 152 16.48 -10.04 11.22
C TYR A 152 15.90 -8.84 10.45
N VAL A 153 16.75 -8.06 9.78
CA VAL A 153 16.30 -6.89 9.01
C VAL A 153 15.35 -7.28 7.89
N ILE A 154 15.67 -8.36 7.16
CA ILE A 154 14.80 -8.90 6.12
C ILE A 154 13.47 -9.33 6.75
N ASP A 155 13.50 -10.11 7.82
CA ASP A 155 12.31 -10.70 8.42
C ASP A 155 11.31 -9.64 8.91
N PHE A 156 11.78 -8.56 9.55
CA PHE A 156 10.85 -7.53 10.05
C PHE A 156 10.38 -6.59 8.94
N THR A 157 11.15 -6.40 7.86
CA THR A 157 10.73 -5.57 6.72
C THR A 157 9.90 -6.34 5.69
N ASN A 158 9.96 -7.68 5.68
CA ASN A 158 9.24 -8.51 4.74
C ASN A 158 7.73 -8.26 4.72
N PRO A 159 7.02 -8.09 5.86
CA PRO A 159 5.59 -7.77 5.83
C PRO A 159 5.26 -6.44 5.12
N ILE A 160 6.16 -5.46 5.20
CA ILE A 160 6.02 -4.16 4.52
C ILE A 160 6.25 -4.35 3.01
N TYR A 161 7.29 -5.10 2.65
CA TYR A 161 7.61 -5.43 1.26
C TYR A 161 6.50 -6.28 0.59
N ASP A 162 5.97 -7.28 1.28
CA ASP A 162 4.85 -8.11 0.79
C ASP A 162 3.63 -7.24 0.47
N MET A 163 3.31 -6.28 1.36
CA MET A 163 2.22 -5.35 1.12
C MET A 163 2.50 -4.43 -0.09
N ILE A 164 3.74 -3.94 -0.24
CA ILE A 164 4.15 -3.20 -1.44
C ILE A 164 3.91 -4.03 -2.69
N ARG A 165 4.44 -5.27 -2.73
CA ARG A 165 4.34 -6.15 -3.90
C ARG A 165 2.90 -6.50 -4.23
N TYR A 166 2.04 -6.64 -3.23
CA TYR A 166 0.62 -6.90 -3.42
C TYR A 166 -0.11 -5.68 -4.01
N CYS A 167 0.13 -4.49 -3.43
CA CYS A 167 -0.48 -3.25 -3.88
C CYS A 167 0.09 -2.73 -5.21
N ASP A 168 1.28 -3.18 -5.62
CA ASP A 168 1.95 -2.87 -6.89
C ASP A 168 1.51 -3.82 -8.02
N THR A 169 0.29 -4.36 -7.91
CA THR A 169 -0.34 -5.15 -8.96
C THR A 169 -1.57 -4.45 -9.50
N ASP A 170 -1.99 -4.90 -10.68
CA ASP A 170 -3.24 -4.53 -11.34
C ASP A 170 -4.48 -5.17 -10.69
N LYS A 171 -4.34 -5.84 -9.55
CA LYS A 171 -5.47 -6.46 -8.85
C LYS A 171 -6.21 -5.43 -7.98
N PRO A 172 -7.55 -5.45 -7.96
CA PRO A 172 -8.32 -4.62 -7.05
C PRO A 172 -7.99 -4.91 -5.58
N CYS A 173 -7.48 -3.90 -4.87
CA CYS A 173 -7.02 -4.09 -3.50
C CYS A 173 -7.34 -2.92 -2.56
N LEU A 174 -8.04 -1.88 -3.03
CA LEU A 174 -8.43 -0.71 -2.21
C LEU A 174 -9.16 -1.11 -0.91
N HIS A 175 -10.06 -2.09 -1.01
CA HIS A 175 -10.85 -2.61 0.11
C HIS A 175 -10.06 -3.47 1.11
N LEU A 176 -8.86 -3.91 0.73
CA LEU A 176 -7.98 -4.76 1.55
C LEU A 176 -6.96 -3.94 2.33
N VAL A 177 -6.60 -2.74 1.86
CA VAL A 177 -5.54 -1.90 2.44
C VAL A 177 -5.65 -1.74 3.95
N TYR A 178 -6.86 -1.47 4.45
CA TYR A 178 -7.09 -1.21 5.87
C TYR A 178 -6.68 -2.42 6.72
N GLU A 179 -7.13 -3.63 6.36
CA GLU A 179 -6.77 -4.87 7.07
C GLU A 179 -5.32 -5.26 6.82
N MET A 180 -4.82 -5.10 5.59
CA MET A 180 -3.43 -5.40 5.24
C MET A 180 -2.47 -4.56 6.07
N TRP A 181 -2.79 -3.29 6.33
CA TRP A 181 -1.95 -2.40 7.11
C TRP A 181 -1.87 -2.84 8.58
N ASP A 182 -3.00 -3.14 9.20
CA ASP A 182 -3.08 -3.66 10.57
C ASP A 182 -2.32 -4.99 10.71
N SER A 183 -2.59 -5.92 9.80
CA SER A 183 -1.90 -7.22 9.72
C SER A 183 -0.39 -7.08 9.52
N MET A 184 0.03 -6.15 8.67
CA MET A 184 1.45 -5.84 8.42
C MET A 184 2.13 -5.31 9.70
N ILE A 185 1.54 -4.33 10.39
CA ILE A 185 2.08 -3.82 11.66
C ILE A 185 2.18 -4.95 12.70
N LYS A 186 1.17 -5.80 12.80
CA LYS A 186 1.17 -6.92 13.75
C LYS A 186 2.30 -7.91 13.44
N LYS A 187 2.52 -8.25 12.17
CA LYS A 187 3.63 -9.14 11.75
C LYS A 187 5.00 -8.51 12.04
N VAL A 188 5.16 -7.22 11.74
CA VAL A 188 6.37 -6.45 12.09
C VAL A 188 6.64 -6.53 13.60
N LYS A 189 5.61 -6.30 14.42
CA LYS A 189 5.70 -6.40 15.88
C LYS A 189 6.17 -7.79 16.33
N ILE A 190 5.53 -8.85 15.82
CA ILE A 190 5.85 -10.23 16.19
C ILE A 190 7.32 -10.53 15.87
N THR A 191 7.80 -10.14 14.69
CA THR A 191 9.20 -10.39 14.31
C THR A 191 10.19 -9.64 15.19
N ILE A 192 9.94 -8.35 15.46
CA ILE A 192 10.82 -7.54 16.32
C ILE A 192 10.87 -8.10 17.74
N PHE A 193 9.72 -8.39 18.33
CA PHE A 193 9.64 -8.92 19.69
C PHE A 193 10.27 -10.30 19.82
N LYS A 194 10.14 -11.15 18.79
CA LYS A 194 10.80 -12.45 18.76
C LYS A 194 12.32 -12.30 18.77
N TYR A 195 12.87 -11.37 17.99
CA TYR A 195 14.31 -11.13 17.93
C TYR A 195 14.85 -10.51 19.23
N GLU A 196 14.08 -9.62 19.86
CA GLU A 196 14.42 -9.01 21.15
C GLU A 196 14.13 -9.92 22.37
N GLU A 197 13.63 -11.14 22.14
CA GLU A 197 13.23 -12.11 23.18
C GLU A 197 12.19 -11.54 24.17
N LEU A 198 11.29 -10.69 23.67
CA LEU A 198 10.25 -10.03 24.47
C LEU A 198 8.88 -10.72 24.33
N PRO A 199 8.08 -10.78 25.41
CA PRO A 199 6.68 -11.17 25.29
C PRO A 199 5.90 -10.10 24.51
N LEU A 200 4.88 -10.48 23.72
CA LEU A 200 4.09 -9.52 22.89
C LEU A 200 3.36 -8.43 23.69
N THR A 201 3.20 -8.63 25.01
CA THR A 201 2.66 -7.68 25.97
C THR A 201 3.72 -6.72 26.54
N GLY A 202 5.00 -6.97 26.26
CA GLY A 202 6.12 -6.13 26.64
C GLY A 202 6.23 -4.86 25.79
N THR A 203 7.36 -4.16 25.95
CA THR A 203 7.63 -2.87 25.29
C THR A 203 8.98 -2.94 24.60
N SER A 204 9.05 -2.40 23.37
CA SER A 204 10.26 -2.39 22.55
C SER A 204 10.47 -0.98 21.99
N LYS A 205 11.57 -0.33 22.38
CA LYS A 205 11.89 1.02 21.90
C LYS A 205 12.06 1.07 20.38
N PHE A 206 12.59 -0.01 19.80
CA PHE A 206 12.76 -0.10 18.36
C PHE A 206 11.41 -0.25 17.66
N PHE A 207 10.54 -1.14 18.15
CA PHE A 207 9.19 -1.25 17.62
C PHE A 207 8.41 0.06 17.76
N ASP A 208 8.54 0.78 18.88
CA ASP A 208 7.84 2.06 19.07
C ASP A 208 8.21 3.07 17.97
N VAL A 209 9.49 3.19 17.62
CA VAL A 209 9.95 4.04 16.51
C VAL A 209 9.39 3.56 15.16
N VAL A 210 9.46 2.25 14.88
CA VAL A 210 8.93 1.68 13.64
C VAL A 210 7.41 1.89 13.54
N TYR A 211 6.69 1.65 14.63
CA TYR A 211 5.24 1.85 14.75
C TYR A 211 4.87 3.30 14.53
N GLU A 212 5.57 4.25 15.17
CA GLU A 212 5.35 5.69 14.94
C GLU A 212 5.55 6.08 13.48
N ILE A 213 6.57 5.55 12.81
CA ILE A 213 6.80 5.79 11.38
C ILE A 213 5.65 5.23 10.55
N LEU A 214 5.23 3.99 10.80
CA LEU A 214 4.14 3.35 10.07
C LEU A 214 2.81 4.08 10.30
N ILE A 215 2.48 4.46 11.53
CA ILE A 215 1.27 5.22 11.85
C ILE A 215 1.33 6.63 11.26
N ALA A 216 2.46 7.33 11.34
CA ALA A 216 2.60 8.65 10.74
C ALA A 216 2.42 8.62 9.20
N ARG A 217 2.79 7.51 8.56
CA ARG A 217 2.56 7.28 7.14
C ARG A 217 1.10 6.92 6.86
N TRP A 218 0.52 6.01 7.64
CA TRP A 218 -0.90 5.64 7.58
C TRP A 218 -1.82 6.85 7.72
N THR A 219 -1.63 7.68 8.75
CA THR A 219 -2.47 8.87 9.00
C THR A 219 -2.44 9.86 7.83
N LYS A 220 -1.34 9.89 7.07
CA LYS A 220 -1.22 10.75 5.88
C LYS A 220 -1.81 10.11 4.63
N SER A 221 -1.99 8.79 4.60
CA SER A 221 -2.43 8.04 3.43
C SER A 221 -3.80 7.42 3.51
N ASN A 222 -4.30 7.18 4.71
CA ASN A 222 -5.63 6.68 4.95
C ASN A 222 -6.62 7.75 4.52
N THR A 223 -7.52 7.36 3.63
CA THR A 223 -8.56 8.25 3.12
C THR A 223 -9.91 7.66 3.45
N PRO A 224 -10.96 8.49 3.57
CA PRO A 224 -12.31 7.99 3.79
C PRO A 224 -12.73 6.90 2.78
N LEU A 225 -12.15 6.93 1.57
CA LEU A 225 -12.41 5.95 0.53
C LEU A 225 -11.87 4.55 0.84
N HIS A 226 -10.73 4.43 1.54
CA HIS A 226 -10.24 3.14 2.03
C HIS A 226 -11.23 2.54 3.04
N CYS A 227 -11.72 3.35 3.97
CA CYS A 227 -12.73 2.93 4.96
C CYS A 227 -14.06 2.54 4.31
N LEU A 228 -14.51 3.29 3.30
CA LEU A 228 -15.72 2.95 2.55
C LEU A 228 -15.51 1.65 1.76
N ALA A 229 -14.42 1.50 1.02
CA ALA A 229 -14.13 0.28 0.26
C ALA A 229 -14.05 -0.94 1.18
N HIS A 230 -13.37 -0.81 2.32
CA HIS A 230 -13.32 -1.85 3.35
C HIS A 230 -14.70 -2.16 3.93
N SER A 231 -15.55 -1.14 4.13
CA SER A 231 -16.94 -1.32 4.57
C SER A 231 -17.82 -2.06 3.57
N LEU A 232 -17.45 -2.09 2.28
CA LEU A 232 -18.19 -2.78 1.21
C LEU A 232 -17.61 -4.14 0.86
N ASN A 233 -16.52 -4.57 1.52
CA ASN A 233 -15.96 -5.90 1.31
C ASN A 233 -16.93 -6.95 1.89
N PRO A 234 -17.49 -7.87 1.07
CA PRO A 234 -18.36 -8.92 1.58
C PRO A 234 -17.60 -9.94 2.43
N SER A 235 -16.31 -10.17 2.20
CA SER A 235 -15.57 -11.17 2.96
C SER A 235 -15.44 -10.77 4.44
N ASP A 236 -15.88 -11.65 5.33
CA ASP A 236 -15.75 -11.55 6.78
C ASP A 236 -14.75 -12.57 7.37
N GLU A 237 -14.07 -13.36 6.53
CA GLU A 237 -13.09 -14.37 6.94
C GLU A 237 -11.92 -13.76 7.74
N TRP A 238 -11.61 -12.49 7.49
CA TRP A 238 -10.57 -11.79 8.22
C TRP A 238 -10.95 -11.53 9.69
N LEU A 239 -12.24 -11.47 10.05
CA LEU A 239 -12.70 -11.25 11.43
C LEU A 239 -12.38 -12.43 12.34
N VAL A 240 -12.44 -13.66 11.82
CA VAL A 240 -12.16 -14.87 12.63
C VAL A 240 -10.68 -15.11 12.88
N LYS A 241 -9.79 -14.39 12.16
CA LYS A 241 -8.33 -14.54 12.29
C LYS A 241 -7.77 -13.86 13.53
N ASP A 242 -8.51 -12.94 14.14
CA ASP A 242 -8.10 -12.23 15.36
C ASP A 242 -9.33 -11.74 16.13
N SER A 243 -9.44 -12.12 17.40
CA SER A 243 -10.57 -11.78 18.27
C SER A 243 -10.70 -10.28 18.59
N SER A 244 -9.65 -9.48 18.35
CA SER A 244 -9.69 -8.02 18.49
C SER A 244 -10.35 -7.32 17.29
N ARG A 245 -10.55 -8.02 16.17
CA ARG A 245 -11.14 -7.45 14.96
C ARG A 245 -12.65 -7.29 15.12
N VAL A 246 -13.16 -6.19 14.60
CA VAL A 246 -14.58 -5.86 14.62
C VAL A 246 -15.08 -5.56 13.22
N ALA A 247 -16.34 -5.90 12.96
CA ALA A 247 -16.96 -5.61 11.67
C ALA A 247 -17.00 -4.09 11.40
N PRO A 248 -16.93 -3.63 10.13
CA PRO A 248 -16.88 -2.19 9.78
C PRO A 248 -18.03 -1.33 10.31
N HIS A 249 -19.20 -1.93 10.57
CA HIS A 249 -20.36 -1.24 11.16
C HIS A 249 -20.27 -1.08 12.69
N ARG A 250 -19.35 -1.82 13.34
CA ARG A 250 -19.06 -1.75 14.79
C ARG A 250 -17.80 -0.95 15.10
N ASP A 251 -16.96 -0.69 14.10
CA ASP A 251 -15.80 0.18 14.23
C ASP A 251 -16.24 1.65 14.13
N GLY A 252 -15.92 2.42 15.18
CA GLY A 252 -16.29 3.83 15.26
C GLY A 252 -15.54 4.74 14.30
N GLU A 253 -14.27 4.45 13.99
CA GLU A 253 -13.49 5.21 12.99
C GLU A 253 -14.01 4.93 11.59
N ILE A 254 -14.10 3.65 11.21
CA ILE A 254 -14.58 3.26 9.88
C ILE A 254 -16.00 3.79 9.65
N SER A 255 -16.87 3.75 10.67
CA SER A 255 -18.23 4.29 10.56
C SER A 255 -18.28 5.79 10.36
N ARG A 256 -17.42 6.57 11.03
CA ARG A 256 -17.33 8.02 10.81
C ARG A 256 -16.84 8.36 9.41
N GLU A 257 -15.79 7.67 8.95
CA GLU A 257 -15.21 7.91 7.63
C GLU A 257 -16.15 7.47 6.50
N ARG A 258 -16.85 6.34 6.65
CA ARG A 258 -17.93 5.92 5.73
C ARG A 258 -19.02 6.98 5.61
N MET A 259 -19.45 7.55 6.74
CA MET A 259 -20.47 8.61 6.75
C MET A 259 -19.97 9.90 6.06
N ARG A 260 -18.69 10.26 6.21
CA ARG A 260 -18.09 11.36 5.43
C ARG A 260 -18.14 11.06 3.94
N CYS A 261 -17.85 9.82 3.53
CA CYS A 261 -18.00 9.40 2.14
C CYS A 261 -19.43 9.52 1.63
N PHE A 262 -20.40 8.99 2.38
CA PHE A 262 -21.81 9.05 1.97
C PHE A 262 -22.29 10.48 1.78
N ARG A 263 -21.99 11.40 2.70
CA ARG A 263 -22.36 12.82 2.55
C ARG A 263 -21.73 13.49 1.33
N ARG A 264 -20.49 13.11 0.99
CA ARG A 264 -19.76 13.67 -0.16
C ARG A 264 -20.23 13.09 -1.49
N LEU A 265 -20.59 11.81 -1.53
CA LEU A 265 -21.02 11.09 -2.74
C LEU A 265 -22.53 11.22 -3.02
N PHE A 266 -23.34 11.38 -1.96
CA PHE A 266 -24.79 11.56 -2.02
C PHE A 266 -25.17 12.88 -1.32
N PRO A 267 -25.01 14.03 -2.01
CA PRO A 267 -25.31 15.34 -1.42
C PRO A 267 -26.81 15.60 -1.24
N LEU A 268 -27.67 14.83 -1.92
CA LEU A 268 -29.12 14.91 -1.77
C LEU A 268 -29.58 14.06 -0.57
N ALA A 269 -30.43 14.62 0.28
CA ALA A 269 -30.88 13.98 1.52
C ALA A 269 -31.54 12.61 1.29
N ASP A 270 -32.36 12.50 0.24
CA ASP A 270 -33.07 11.26 -0.10
C ASP A 270 -32.09 10.15 -0.51
N ASP A 271 -31.11 10.47 -1.34
CA ASP A 271 -30.09 9.50 -1.79
C ASP A 271 -29.17 9.10 -0.63
N LEU A 272 -28.82 10.05 0.25
CA LEU A 272 -28.05 9.77 1.46
C LEU A 272 -28.79 8.80 2.37
N SER A 273 -30.09 9.05 2.63
CA SER A 273 -30.91 8.17 3.46
C SER A 273 -30.98 6.77 2.87
N LYS A 274 -31.27 6.66 1.56
CA LYS A 274 -31.31 5.36 0.86
C LYS A 274 -29.98 4.62 0.94
N ALA A 275 -28.85 5.30 0.71
CA ALA A 275 -27.53 4.68 0.80
C ALA A 275 -27.23 4.17 2.23
N MET A 276 -27.71 4.87 3.26
CA MET A 276 -27.60 4.43 4.64
C MET A 276 -28.44 3.17 4.92
N ASP A 277 -29.68 3.14 4.43
CA ASP A 277 -30.59 2.01 4.58
C ASP A 277 -30.07 0.76 3.84
N GLU A 278 -29.60 0.94 2.61
CA GLU A 278 -28.96 -0.13 1.83
C GLU A 278 -27.71 -0.69 2.52
N TYR A 279 -26.89 0.19 3.12
CA TYR A 279 -25.73 -0.25 3.89
C TYR A 279 -26.12 -1.01 5.17
N ALA A 280 -27.20 -0.60 5.83
CA ALA A 280 -27.73 -1.34 6.98
C ALA A 280 -28.15 -2.76 6.60
N LEU A 281 -28.87 -2.94 5.48
CA LEU A 281 -29.23 -4.26 4.96
C LEU A 281 -27.98 -5.13 4.73
N PHE A 282 -26.99 -4.60 4.02
CA PHE A 282 -25.75 -5.33 3.75
C PHE A 282 -24.97 -5.67 5.04
N SER A 283 -24.71 -4.68 5.88
CA SER A 283 -23.86 -4.86 7.06
C SER A 283 -24.49 -5.78 8.13
N MET A 284 -25.81 -5.85 8.18
CA MET A 284 -26.56 -6.71 9.09
C MET A 284 -26.96 -8.04 8.47
N LYS A 285 -26.57 -8.32 7.22
CA LYS A 285 -26.96 -9.51 6.45
C LYS A 285 -28.48 -9.71 6.41
N GLY A 286 -29.22 -8.62 6.19
CA GLY A 286 -30.68 -8.60 6.12
C GLY A 286 -31.21 -8.50 4.69
N GLY A 287 -32.45 -8.92 4.48
CA GLY A 287 -33.12 -8.82 3.18
C GLY A 287 -32.38 -9.65 2.12
N PRO A 288 -31.98 -9.09 0.96
CA PRO A 288 -31.32 -9.86 -0.10
C PRO A 288 -29.99 -10.51 0.32
N PHE A 289 -29.40 -10.09 1.44
CA PHE A 289 -28.11 -10.58 1.94
C PHE A 289 -28.23 -11.70 2.99
N GLU A 290 -29.45 -12.09 3.38
CA GLU A 290 -29.69 -13.15 4.37
C GLU A 290 -29.67 -14.56 3.76
N ASP A 291 -29.67 -14.65 2.42
CA ASP A 291 -29.60 -15.92 1.69
C ASP A 291 -28.29 -16.66 1.99
N LEU A 292 -28.41 -17.87 2.55
CA LEU A 292 -27.28 -18.70 2.96
C LEU A 292 -26.35 -19.08 1.80
N THR A 293 -26.87 -19.22 0.59
CA THR A 293 -26.07 -19.52 -0.60
C THR A 293 -25.20 -18.33 -0.97
N ILE A 294 -25.75 -17.12 -0.93
CA ILE A 294 -25.03 -15.86 -1.15
C ILE A 294 -23.98 -15.64 -0.05
N MET A 295 -24.35 -15.88 1.22
CA MET A 295 -23.45 -15.76 2.36
C MET A 295 -22.26 -16.71 2.26
N SER A 296 -22.49 -17.97 1.85
CA SER A 296 -21.42 -18.96 1.69
C SER A 296 -20.36 -18.56 0.65
N LYS A 297 -20.70 -17.65 -0.27
CA LYS A 297 -19.81 -17.16 -1.33
C LYS A 297 -19.03 -15.90 -0.95
N MET A 298 -19.33 -15.26 0.19
CA MET A 298 -18.68 -13.99 0.62
C MET A 298 -17.16 -14.09 0.69
N ALA A 299 -16.60 -15.23 1.10
CA ALA A 299 -15.16 -15.44 1.23
C ALA A 299 -14.48 -16.03 -0.02
N THR A 300 -15.25 -16.67 -0.91
CA THR A 300 -14.68 -17.45 -2.03
C THR A 300 -14.88 -16.79 -3.39
N MET A 301 -15.80 -15.84 -3.49
CA MET A 301 -16.07 -15.11 -4.73
C MET A 301 -15.39 -13.74 -4.69
N GLU A 302 -14.88 -13.32 -5.85
CA GLU A 302 -14.39 -11.96 -6.05
C GLU A 302 -15.44 -10.92 -5.61
N PRO A 303 -15.08 -9.92 -4.78
CA PRO A 303 -16.04 -8.99 -4.19
C PRO A 303 -16.97 -8.32 -5.21
N LYS A 304 -16.43 -7.90 -6.36
CA LYS A 304 -17.22 -7.29 -7.43
C LYS A 304 -18.26 -8.26 -8.01
N SER A 305 -17.89 -9.52 -8.22
CA SER A 305 -18.80 -10.57 -8.69
C SER A 305 -19.87 -10.88 -7.63
N TRP A 306 -19.52 -10.83 -6.35
CA TRP A 306 -20.49 -10.98 -5.27
C TRP A 306 -21.55 -9.88 -5.30
N TRP A 307 -21.13 -8.62 -5.42
CA TRP A 307 -22.07 -7.50 -5.56
C TRP A 307 -22.94 -7.59 -6.82
N ALA A 308 -22.45 -8.19 -7.91
CA ALA A 308 -23.25 -8.40 -9.11
C ALA A 308 -24.38 -9.42 -8.90
N ASN A 309 -24.18 -10.44 -8.06
CA ASN A 309 -25.19 -11.46 -7.79
C ASN A 309 -26.16 -11.06 -6.68
N SER A 310 -25.73 -10.21 -5.74
CA SER A 310 -26.47 -9.98 -4.48
C SER A 310 -26.93 -8.54 -4.29
N GLY A 311 -26.40 -7.58 -5.05
CA GLY A 311 -26.61 -6.15 -4.82
C GLY A 311 -27.77 -5.51 -5.59
N ALA A 312 -28.56 -6.26 -6.35
CA ALA A 312 -29.57 -5.68 -7.26
C ALA A 312 -30.66 -4.86 -6.53
N GLU A 313 -31.00 -5.25 -5.30
CA GLU A 313 -31.98 -4.54 -4.44
C GLU A 313 -31.35 -3.40 -3.63
N THR A 314 -30.03 -3.18 -3.76
CA THR A 314 -29.29 -2.07 -3.16
C THR A 314 -28.50 -1.31 -4.24
N PRO A 315 -29.19 -0.61 -5.17
CA PRO A 315 -28.56 -0.06 -6.36
C PRO A 315 -27.52 1.03 -6.08
N LEU A 316 -27.69 1.86 -5.04
CA LEU A 316 -26.71 2.89 -4.70
C LEU A 316 -25.42 2.26 -4.17
N LEU A 317 -25.56 1.27 -3.29
CA LEU A 317 -24.45 0.55 -2.67
C LEU A 317 -23.73 -0.35 -3.68
N GLN A 318 -24.48 -1.04 -4.54
CA GLN A 318 -23.91 -1.85 -5.63
C GLN A 318 -23.10 -0.97 -6.60
N THR A 319 -23.61 0.22 -6.94
CA THR A 319 -22.87 1.17 -7.78
C THR A 319 -21.56 1.60 -7.14
N LEU A 320 -21.55 1.89 -5.84
CA LEU A 320 -20.32 2.20 -5.11
C LEU A 320 -19.37 1.00 -5.06
N ALA A 321 -19.89 -0.20 -4.81
CA ALA A 321 -19.10 -1.42 -4.76
C ALA A 321 -18.42 -1.69 -6.10
N PHE A 322 -19.11 -1.53 -7.22
CA PHE A 322 -18.50 -1.70 -8.54
C PHE A 322 -17.38 -0.69 -8.83
N LYS A 323 -17.52 0.55 -8.33
CA LYS A 323 -16.51 1.60 -8.47
C LYS A 323 -15.30 1.35 -7.55
N LEU A 324 -15.51 0.90 -6.33
CA LEU A 324 -14.45 0.80 -5.31
C LEU A 324 -13.77 -0.56 -5.24
N LEU A 325 -14.53 -1.64 -5.43
CA LEU A 325 -14.02 -3.02 -5.31
C LEU A 325 -13.40 -3.52 -6.62
N GLY A 326 -13.65 -2.83 -7.73
CA GLY A 326 -12.99 -3.06 -9.02
C GLY A 326 -11.74 -2.19 -9.25
N SER A 327 -11.34 -1.36 -8.28
CA SER A 327 -10.24 -0.40 -8.42
C SER A 327 -8.91 -0.94 -7.89
N PRO A 328 -7.91 -1.22 -8.74
CA PRO A 328 -6.51 -1.34 -8.32
C PRO A 328 -5.97 -0.06 -7.67
N LEU A 329 -5.10 -0.21 -6.68
CA LEU A 329 -4.49 0.90 -5.95
C LEU A 329 -3.46 1.74 -6.73
N PRO A 330 -2.71 1.22 -7.71
CA PRO A 330 -1.80 2.06 -8.49
C PRO A 330 -2.52 2.82 -9.62
N LEU A 331 -3.85 2.90 -9.67
CA LEU A 331 -4.54 3.20 -10.92
C LEU A 331 -4.47 4.62 -11.49
N LEU A 332 -3.84 5.55 -10.81
CA LEU A 332 -3.41 6.79 -11.45
C LEU A 332 -1.97 7.08 -11.08
N VAL A 333 -1.04 6.13 -11.23
CA VAL A 333 0.37 6.51 -11.15
C VAL A 333 0.67 7.51 -12.28
N VAL A 334 0.78 8.78 -11.90
CA VAL A 334 1.68 9.72 -12.57
C VAL A 334 3.10 9.30 -12.15
N SER A 335 3.53 8.07 -12.47
CA SER A 335 4.90 7.61 -12.26
C SER A 335 5.72 8.09 -13.43
N GLY A 336 6.50 9.14 -13.21
CA GLY A 336 7.33 9.74 -14.25
C GLY A 336 7.71 11.19 -13.98
N ILE A 337 7.41 11.71 -12.80
CA ILE A 337 7.81 13.05 -12.37
C ILE A 337 8.93 12.89 -11.35
N GLY A 338 10.11 12.44 -11.82
CA GLY A 338 11.46 12.41 -11.20
C GLY A 338 11.52 12.23 -9.67
N VAL A 339 12.07 11.14 -9.12
CA VAL A 339 13.48 10.75 -9.16
C VAL A 339 13.57 9.23 -8.86
N HIS A 340 14.25 8.49 -9.75
CA HIS A 340 14.67 7.09 -9.65
C HIS A 340 13.63 6.06 -9.14
N THR A 341 12.93 5.42 -10.09
CA THR A 341 12.68 3.96 -10.04
C THR A 341 12.83 3.40 -11.44
N THR A 342 13.96 2.72 -11.64
CA THR A 342 14.23 1.79 -12.75
C THR A 342 13.24 0.64 -12.69
N SER A 343 12.37 0.53 -13.68
CA SER A 343 11.77 -0.75 -14.06
C SER A 343 12.48 -1.22 -15.32
N PHE A 344 13.47 -2.09 -15.14
CA PHE A 344 14.01 -2.91 -16.21
C PHE A 344 12.97 -3.98 -16.54
N THR A 345 12.49 -4.01 -17.77
CA THR A 345 12.11 -5.27 -18.42
C THR A 345 13.06 -5.45 -19.60
N HIS A 346 13.91 -6.46 -19.46
CA HIS A 346 14.94 -6.81 -20.42
C HIS A 346 14.32 -7.38 -21.70
N LEU A 347 14.98 -7.05 -22.81
CA LEU A 347 14.82 -7.63 -24.14
C LEU A 347 15.10 -9.13 -24.15
N GLU A 348 14.25 -9.89 -24.83
CA GLU A 348 14.61 -10.93 -25.80
C GLU A 348 13.62 -10.75 -26.96
N GLY A 349 14.00 -10.62 -28.24
CA GLY A 349 15.11 -11.23 -28.92
C GLY A 349 14.51 -12.00 -30.10
N THR A 350 14.68 -11.44 -31.29
CA THR A 350 14.24 -11.96 -32.59
C THR A 350 14.53 -13.45 -32.81
N ASN A 351 13.58 -14.15 -33.42
CA ASN A 351 13.75 -14.75 -34.75
C ASN A 351 12.41 -14.77 -35.50
#